data_AF-A0A962KUW7-F1
#
_entry.id   AF-A0A962KUW7-F1
#
_cell.length_a   1.000
_cell.length_b   1.000
_cell.length_c   1.000
_cell.angle_alpha   90.00
_cell.angle_beta   90.00
_cell.angle_gamma   90.00
#
_symmetry.space_group_name_H-M   'P 1'
#
loop_
_entity.id
_entity.type
_entity.pdbx_description
1 polymer ?
#
loop_
_entity_poly.entity_id
_entity_poly.type
_entity_poly.pdbx_seq_one_letter_code
_entity_poly.pdbx_strand_id
1 'polypeptide(L)'
;MDKLDKASDDILAFILPKYVTEEGDMSAETLVCAFAALTGDQLVRHCVPLARIEPGSKWIYNEDIDSLMYKREEDSLYIILSAGALTSGLAFAELPDMDPIIADTDDVIREGGEQDYPPLSVADYSYPHEWSPNVAVRYRYDIDGILLKHKIKGEEKVIACALATSKMIKAAAEETGDPYLFLLLALEMLAGVSRMVPLKQEIPALW
;
A
#
# COMPACT_ATOMS: atom_id res chain seq x y z
N MET A 1 8.73 -12.50 -14.34
CA MET A 1 9.32 -11.98 -13.10
C MET A 1 10.29 -10.84 -13.34
N ASP A 2 11.33 -11.01 -14.16
CA ASP A 2 12.35 -9.96 -14.44
C ASP A 2 11.82 -8.55 -14.78
N LYS A 3 10.78 -8.44 -15.61
CA LYS A 3 10.18 -7.12 -15.93
C LYS A 3 9.45 -6.46 -14.74
N LEU A 4 8.83 -7.25 -13.87
CA LEU A 4 8.10 -6.74 -12.70
C LEU A 4 9.08 -6.26 -11.64
N ASP A 5 10.17 -7.00 -11.48
CA ASP A 5 11.26 -6.65 -10.58
C ASP A 5 11.93 -5.33 -11.01
N LYS A 6 12.30 -5.20 -12.29
CA LYS A 6 12.84 -3.95 -12.85
C LYS A 6 11.88 -2.77 -12.74
N ALA A 7 10.59 -3.00 -12.94
CA ALA A 7 9.60 -1.95 -12.77
C ALA A 7 9.47 -1.53 -11.31
N SER A 8 9.51 -2.48 -10.36
CA SER A 8 9.51 -2.17 -8.93
C SER A 8 10.74 -1.35 -8.51
N ASP A 9 11.92 -1.63 -9.08
CA ASP A 9 13.13 -0.84 -8.86
C ASP A 9 13.00 0.57 -9.43
N ASP A 10 12.46 0.71 -10.65
CA ASP A 10 12.20 2.03 -11.25
C ASP A 10 11.17 2.83 -10.42
N ILE A 11 10.17 2.18 -9.82
CA ILE A 11 9.19 2.81 -8.92
C ILE A 11 9.87 3.31 -7.64
N LEU A 12 10.71 2.47 -7.00
CA LEU A 12 11.51 2.87 -5.83
C LEU A 12 12.41 4.06 -6.15
N ALA A 13 13.17 3.97 -7.25
CA ALA A 13 14.08 5.03 -7.68
C ALA A 13 13.37 6.34 -8.01
N PHE A 14 12.11 6.28 -8.43
CA PHE A 14 11.29 7.47 -8.68
C PHE A 14 10.74 8.09 -7.39
N ILE A 15 10.25 7.27 -6.46
CA ILE A 15 9.57 7.76 -5.24
C ILE A 15 10.58 8.19 -4.18
N LEU A 16 11.62 7.40 -3.89
CA LEU A 16 12.53 7.65 -2.76
C LEU A 16 13.12 9.08 -2.76
N PRO A 17 13.65 9.63 -3.88
CA PRO A 17 14.21 10.97 -3.88
C PRO A 17 13.21 12.10 -3.62
N LYS A 18 11.90 11.81 -3.63
CA LYS A 18 10.83 12.79 -3.37
C LYS A 18 10.46 12.88 -1.89
N TYR A 19 10.90 11.91 -1.09
CA TYR A 19 10.67 11.82 0.34
C TYR A 19 11.89 12.20 1.17
N VAL A 20 13.06 12.17 0.57
CA VAL A 20 14.30 12.63 1.21
C VAL A 20 14.28 14.15 1.24
N THR A 21 14.23 14.72 2.45
CA THR A 21 14.39 16.15 2.66
C THR A 21 15.82 16.60 2.37
N GLU A 22 16.09 17.91 2.23
CA GLU A 22 17.46 18.43 2.08
C GLU A 22 18.37 18.04 3.25
N GLU A 23 17.79 17.76 4.41
CA GLU A 23 18.46 17.35 5.65
C GLU A 23 18.66 15.83 5.73
N GLY A 24 18.12 15.06 4.78
CA GLY A 24 18.23 13.61 4.72
C GLY A 24 17.25 12.86 5.61
N ASP A 25 16.41 13.56 6.37
CA ASP A 25 15.43 12.94 7.26
C ASP A 25 14.27 12.35 6.46
N MET A 26 13.97 11.09 6.75
CA MET A 26 12.96 10.28 6.08
C MET A 26 12.35 9.32 7.11
N SER A 27 11.04 9.44 7.37
CA SER A 27 10.34 8.45 8.21
C SER A 27 10.13 7.18 7.38
N ALA A 28 10.67 6.06 7.86
CA ALA A 28 10.52 4.76 7.22
C ALA A 28 9.05 4.32 7.16
N GLU A 29 8.26 4.67 8.18
CA GLU A 29 6.82 4.42 8.28
C GLU A 29 6.09 5.16 7.15
N THR A 30 6.46 6.43 6.94
CA THR A 30 5.92 7.27 5.86
C THR A 30 6.13 6.64 4.49
N LEU A 31 7.34 6.17 4.21
CA LEU A 31 7.64 5.50 2.94
C LEU A 31 6.88 4.20 2.77
N VAL A 32 6.92 3.32 3.77
CA VAL A 32 6.24 2.02 3.69
C VAL A 32 4.75 2.21 3.44
N CYS A 33 4.11 3.14 4.15
CA CYS A 33 2.71 3.50 3.92
C CYS A 33 2.49 4.14 2.54
N ALA A 34 3.41 4.97 2.04
CA ALA A 34 3.31 5.55 0.70
C ALA A 34 3.31 4.48 -0.41
N PHE A 35 4.20 3.49 -0.35
CA PHE A 35 4.23 2.38 -1.30
C PHE A 35 3.02 1.45 -1.16
N ALA A 36 2.59 1.17 0.07
CA ALA A 36 1.38 0.39 0.32
C ALA A 36 0.13 1.09 -0.23
N ALA A 37 0.02 2.41 -0.08
CA ALA A 37 -1.06 3.21 -0.63
C ALA A 37 -1.07 3.19 -2.16
N LEU A 38 0.10 3.28 -2.81
CA LEU A 38 0.22 3.11 -4.27
C LEU A 38 -0.27 1.74 -4.73
N THR A 39 0.05 0.69 -3.96
CA THR A 39 -0.40 -0.67 -4.23
C THR A 39 -1.91 -0.80 -4.07
N GLY A 40 -2.48 -0.19 -3.02
CA GLY A 40 -3.93 -0.11 -2.80
C GLY A 40 -4.67 0.61 -3.93
N ASP A 41 -4.17 1.78 -4.38
CA ASP A 41 -4.78 2.53 -5.49
C ASP A 41 -4.77 1.72 -6.80
N GLN A 42 -3.68 1.02 -7.09
CA GLN A 42 -3.61 0.16 -8.27
C GLN A 42 -4.55 -1.04 -8.14
N LEU A 43 -4.66 -1.64 -6.94
CA LEU A 43 -5.58 -2.74 -6.68
C LEU A 43 -7.03 -2.34 -6.91
N VAL A 44 -7.49 -1.25 -6.27
CA VAL A 44 -8.88 -0.80 -6.42
C VAL A 44 -9.20 -0.41 -7.86
N ARG A 45 -8.27 0.26 -8.56
CA ARG A 45 -8.46 0.63 -9.98
C ARG A 45 -8.44 -0.59 -10.91
N HIS A 46 -7.81 -1.68 -10.50
CA HIS A 46 -7.82 -2.94 -11.23
C HIS A 46 -9.14 -3.68 -11.05
N CYS A 47 -9.63 -3.79 -9.81
CA CYS A 47 -10.83 -4.56 -9.47
C CYS A 47 -12.14 -3.80 -9.72
N VAL A 48 -12.14 -2.47 -9.60
CA VAL A 48 -13.35 -1.66 -9.57
C VAL A 48 -13.34 -0.67 -10.74
N PRO A 49 -14.17 -0.90 -11.78
CA PRO A 49 -14.39 0.10 -12.82
C PRO A 49 -14.99 1.37 -12.20
N LEU A 50 -14.41 2.55 -12.50
CA LEU A 50 -14.89 3.83 -11.97
C LEU A 50 -16.39 4.08 -12.21
N ALA A 51 -16.94 3.56 -13.31
CA ALA A 51 -18.36 3.67 -13.64
C ALA A 51 -19.30 2.92 -12.68
N ARG A 52 -18.76 2.03 -11.82
CA ARG A 52 -19.51 1.26 -10.82
C ARG A 52 -19.44 1.87 -9.42
N ILE A 53 -18.68 2.95 -9.23
CA ILE A 53 -18.59 3.63 -7.93
C ILE A 53 -19.81 4.55 -7.77
N GLU A 54 -20.56 4.36 -6.70
CA GLU A 54 -21.73 5.19 -6.39
C GLU A 54 -21.31 6.63 -6.08
N PRO A 55 -21.96 7.66 -6.68
CA PRO A 55 -21.64 9.05 -6.41
C PRO A 55 -21.74 9.39 -4.92
N GLY A 56 -20.71 10.05 -4.38
CA GLY A 56 -20.67 10.47 -2.97
C GLY A 56 -20.12 9.41 -2.01
N SER A 57 -19.85 8.18 -2.48
CA SER A 57 -19.17 7.17 -1.68
C SER A 57 -17.71 7.57 -1.42
N LYS A 58 -17.25 7.30 -0.20
CA LYS A 58 -15.83 7.38 0.17
C LYS A 58 -15.14 6.01 0.12
N TRP A 59 -15.92 4.95 0.27
CA TRP A 59 -15.46 3.57 0.41
C TRP A 59 -16.14 2.65 -0.61
N ILE A 60 -15.50 1.51 -0.91
CA ILE A 60 -15.90 0.52 -1.90
C ILE A 60 -15.76 -0.86 -1.28
N TYR A 61 -16.80 -1.68 -1.46
CA TYR A 61 -16.74 -3.11 -1.19
C TYR A 61 -16.67 -3.90 -2.49
N ASN A 62 -15.67 -4.77 -2.64
CA ASN A 62 -15.53 -5.64 -3.81
C ASN A 62 -14.74 -6.91 -3.45
N GLU A 63 -15.32 -8.08 -3.69
CA GLU A 63 -14.73 -9.39 -3.37
C GLU A 63 -13.43 -9.68 -4.15
N ASP A 64 -13.24 -9.10 -5.33
CA ASP A 64 -12.00 -9.26 -6.11
C ASP A 64 -10.80 -8.61 -5.42
N ILE A 65 -11.02 -7.56 -4.61
CA ILE A 65 -9.98 -6.94 -3.79
C ILE A 65 -9.49 -7.97 -2.76
N ASP A 66 -10.41 -8.60 -2.02
CA ASP A 66 -10.06 -9.61 -1.01
C ASP A 66 -9.34 -10.81 -1.62
N SER A 67 -9.84 -11.26 -2.79
CA SER A 67 -9.26 -12.35 -3.55
C SER A 67 -7.77 -12.10 -3.81
N LEU A 68 -7.45 -10.97 -4.42
CA LEU A 68 -6.07 -10.60 -4.73
C LEU A 68 -5.23 -10.30 -3.50
N MET A 69 -5.82 -9.67 -2.49
CA MET A 69 -5.08 -9.17 -1.34
C MET A 69 -4.65 -10.29 -0.40
N TYR A 70 -5.54 -11.23 -0.05
CA TYR A 70 -5.22 -12.25 0.96
C TYR A 70 -5.89 -13.63 0.80
N LYS A 71 -6.99 -13.77 0.06
CA LYS A 71 -7.71 -15.07 -0.04
C LYS A 71 -7.02 -16.09 -0.98
N ARG A 72 -6.08 -15.67 -1.82
CA ARG A 72 -5.28 -16.58 -2.66
C ARG A 72 -4.09 -17.15 -1.87
N GLU A 73 -3.93 -18.48 -1.92
CA GLU A 73 -2.94 -19.19 -1.10
C GLU A 73 -1.49 -18.97 -1.54
N GLU A 74 -1.20 -18.82 -2.85
CA GLU A 74 0.19 -18.85 -3.35
C GLU A 74 0.69 -17.53 -3.98
N ASP A 75 -0.20 -16.60 -4.34
CA ASP A 75 0.14 -15.38 -5.09
C ASP A 75 -0.60 -14.12 -4.61
N SER A 76 -1.15 -14.14 -3.39
CA SER A 76 -1.78 -12.96 -2.81
C SER A 76 -0.77 -11.85 -2.50
N LEU A 77 -1.25 -10.60 -2.47
CA LEU A 77 -0.42 -9.45 -2.11
C LEU A 77 0.14 -9.59 -0.69
N TYR A 78 -0.61 -10.20 0.22
CA TYR A 78 -0.15 -10.56 1.56
C TYR A 78 1.14 -11.37 1.53
N ILE A 79 1.23 -12.41 0.69
CA ILE A 79 2.44 -13.24 0.56
C ILE A 79 3.60 -12.43 -0.02
N ILE A 80 3.34 -11.59 -1.02
CA ILE A 80 4.36 -10.74 -1.65
C ILE A 80 4.95 -9.75 -0.63
N LEU A 81 4.11 -9.05 0.14
CA LEU A 81 4.53 -8.11 1.16
C LEU A 81 5.25 -8.82 2.32
N SER A 82 4.71 -9.96 2.78
CA SER A 82 5.29 -10.79 3.84
C SER A 82 6.70 -11.27 3.49
N ALA A 83 6.98 -11.55 2.21
CA ALA A 83 8.31 -11.94 1.76
C ALA A 83 9.39 -10.90 2.14
N GLY A 84 9.06 -9.60 2.12
CA GLY A 84 9.96 -8.54 2.55
C GLY A 84 10.37 -8.70 4.01
N ALA A 85 9.38 -8.78 4.91
CA ALA A 85 9.59 -8.95 6.35
C ALA A 85 10.27 -10.27 6.72
N LEU A 86 9.88 -11.39 6.07
CA LEU A 86 10.50 -12.70 6.26
C LEU A 86 11.99 -12.66 5.89
N THR A 87 12.35 -11.97 4.79
CA THR A 87 13.75 -11.84 4.38
C THR A 87 14.57 -10.92 5.30
N SER A 88 13.90 -10.08 6.10
CA SER A 88 14.50 -9.26 7.16
C SER A 88 14.53 -9.97 8.53
N GLY A 89 14.13 -11.24 8.61
CA GLY A 89 14.30 -12.07 9.81
C GLY A 89 13.04 -12.28 10.66
N LEU A 90 11.87 -11.76 10.25
CA LEU A 90 10.62 -12.08 10.93
C LEU A 90 10.31 -13.58 10.79
N ALA A 91 9.89 -14.24 11.86
CA ALA A 91 9.51 -15.65 11.76
C ALA A 91 8.14 -15.79 11.09
N PHE A 92 7.92 -16.87 10.35
CA PHE A 92 6.62 -17.13 9.70
C PHE A 92 5.44 -17.18 10.70
N ALA A 93 5.68 -17.68 11.92
CA ALA A 93 4.67 -17.74 12.98
C ALA A 93 4.33 -16.36 13.60
N GLU A 94 5.11 -15.33 13.27
CA GLU A 94 4.93 -13.95 13.74
C GLU A 94 4.32 -13.05 12.67
N LEU A 95 3.99 -13.58 11.49
CA LEU A 95 3.31 -12.80 10.47
C LEU A 95 1.95 -12.29 10.99
N PRO A 96 1.58 -11.02 10.72
CA PRO A 96 0.27 -10.49 11.09
C PRO A 96 -0.86 -11.32 10.50
N ASP A 97 -1.92 -11.51 11.28
CA ASP A 97 -3.17 -12.08 10.81
C ASP A 97 -3.95 -11.04 10.00
N MET A 98 -4.44 -11.42 8.82
CA MET A 98 -5.21 -10.53 7.96
C MET A 98 -6.63 -10.34 8.47
N ASP A 99 -7.24 -11.34 9.12
CA ASP A 99 -8.62 -11.26 9.58
C ASP A 99 -8.91 -10.01 10.45
N PRO A 100 -8.11 -9.68 11.49
CA PRO A 100 -8.34 -8.45 12.27
C PRO A 100 -8.12 -7.17 11.46
N ILE A 101 -7.12 -7.12 10.57
CA ILE A 101 -6.83 -5.94 9.74
C ILE A 101 -8.02 -5.63 8.81
N ILE A 102 -8.63 -6.67 8.25
CA ILE A 102 -9.81 -6.55 7.39
C ILE A 102 -11.03 -6.14 8.20
N ALA A 103 -11.23 -6.76 9.37
CA ALA A 103 -12.35 -6.42 10.25
C ALA A 103 -12.32 -4.94 10.65
N ASP A 104 -11.16 -4.41 11.03
CA ASP A 104 -11.01 -2.99 11.41
C ASP A 104 -11.35 -2.06 10.24
N THR A 105 -10.90 -2.40 9.02
CA THR A 105 -11.23 -1.62 7.83
C THR A 105 -12.72 -1.69 7.51
N ASP A 106 -13.33 -2.87 7.59
CA ASP A 106 -14.75 -3.07 7.32
C ASP A 106 -15.64 -2.36 8.36
N ASP A 107 -15.20 -2.27 9.62
CA ASP A 107 -15.89 -1.52 10.66
C ASP A 107 -15.92 -0.01 10.37
N VAL A 108 -14.80 0.58 9.93
CA VAL A 108 -14.75 1.99 9.49
C VAL A 108 -15.74 2.24 8.35
N ILE A 109 -15.83 1.31 7.39
CA ILE A 109 -16.76 1.41 6.26
C ILE A 109 -18.21 1.32 6.75
N ARG A 110 -18.50 0.37 7.64
CA ARG A 110 -19.84 0.10 8.18
C ARG A 110 -20.38 1.25 9.02
N GLU A 111 -19.52 1.95 9.75
CA GLU A 111 -19.89 3.09 10.61
C GLU A 111 -20.10 4.40 9.82
N GLY A 112 -20.00 4.36 8.49
CA GLY A 112 -20.27 5.51 7.63
C GLY A 112 -19.04 6.37 7.33
N GLY A 113 -17.84 5.91 7.70
CA GLY A 113 -16.57 6.43 7.17
C GLY A 113 -16.34 7.93 7.39
N GLU A 114 -16.57 8.43 8.60
CA GLU A 114 -16.10 9.79 8.96
C GLU A 114 -14.56 9.86 8.96
N GLN A 115 -13.88 8.74 9.23
CA GLN A 115 -12.43 8.65 9.05
C GLN A 115 -12.07 8.75 7.57
N ASP A 116 -11.36 9.82 7.24
CA ASP A 116 -10.76 10.06 5.92
C ASP A 116 -9.41 9.32 5.77
N TYR A 117 -9.01 8.46 6.70
CA TYR A 117 -7.72 7.76 6.67
C TYR A 117 -7.89 6.28 7.00
N PRO A 118 -7.10 5.37 6.38
CA PRO A 118 -7.06 3.96 6.78
C PRO A 118 -6.83 3.79 8.28
N PRO A 119 -7.57 2.90 8.96
CA PRO A 119 -7.32 2.63 10.37
C PRO A 119 -5.93 1.99 10.52
N LEU A 120 -5.14 2.51 11.46
CA LEU A 120 -3.86 1.94 11.85
C LEU A 120 -3.96 1.45 13.30
N SER A 121 -3.46 0.25 13.61
CA SER A 121 -3.48 -0.31 14.97
C SER A 121 -2.17 -0.09 15.74
N VAL A 122 -1.14 0.43 15.07
CA VAL A 122 0.15 0.76 15.70
C VAL A 122 0.03 1.96 16.64
N ALA A 123 1.06 2.20 17.45
CA ALA A 123 1.09 3.38 18.30
C ALA A 123 1.33 4.66 17.47
N ASP A 124 0.76 5.80 17.93
CA ASP A 124 0.81 7.09 17.23
C ASP A 124 2.23 7.56 16.84
N TYR A 125 3.26 7.21 17.61
CA TYR A 125 4.64 7.59 17.29
C TYR A 125 5.22 6.86 16.07
N SER A 126 4.54 5.79 15.62
CA SER A 126 4.86 5.05 14.39
C SER A 126 3.92 5.41 13.25
N TYR A 127 3.09 6.46 13.40
CA TYR A 127 2.24 6.91 12.31
C TYR A 127 3.08 7.58 11.22
N PRO A 128 2.70 7.41 9.94
CA PRO A 128 3.35 8.14 8.87
C PRO A 128 3.10 9.64 9.04
N HIS A 129 4.11 10.45 8.72
CA HIS A 129 4.07 11.90 8.87
C HIS A 129 3.30 12.61 7.73
N GLU A 130 2.82 11.86 6.74
CA GLU A 130 1.95 12.37 5.68
C GLU A 130 0.70 11.51 5.51
N TRP A 131 -0.32 12.10 4.91
CA TRP A 131 -1.53 11.38 4.53
C TRP A 131 -1.19 10.50 3.30
N SER A 132 -0.73 9.27 3.57
CA SER A 132 -0.15 8.35 2.57
C SER A 132 -1.01 8.06 1.32
N PRO A 133 -2.36 8.09 1.34
CA PRO A 133 -3.09 7.95 0.09
C PRO A 133 -2.93 9.16 -0.87
N ASN A 134 -2.32 10.27 -0.44
CA ASN A 134 -1.99 11.39 -1.34
C ASN A 134 -0.95 11.00 -2.38
N VAL A 135 -0.06 10.07 -2.04
CA VAL A 135 1.00 9.57 -2.93
C VAL A 135 0.39 8.98 -4.18
N ALA A 136 -0.71 8.24 -4.02
CA ALA A 136 -1.41 7.62 -5.10
C ALA A 136 -1.93 8.63 -6.11
N VAL A 137 -2.54 9.73 -5.67
CA VAL A 137 -3.04 10.77 -6.59
C VAL A 137 -1.92 11.64 -7.14
N ARG A 138 -0.91 11.96 -6.32
CA ARG A 138 0.22 12.82 -6.69
C ARG A 138 1.07 12.20 -7.80
N TYR A 139 1.34 10.90 -7.72
CA TYR A 139 2.27 10.21 -8.62
C TYR A 139 1.60 9.19 -9.54
N ARG A 140 0.27 9.11 -9.56
CA ARG A 140 -0.51 8.10 -10.32
C ARG A 140 -0.01 7.91 -11.75
N TYR A 141 0.11 9.01 -12.48
CA TYR A 141 0.43 9.00 -13.90
C TYR A 141 1.90 8.68 -14.16
N ASP A 142 2.80 9.08 -13.27
CA ASP A 142 4.22 8.76 -13.36
C ASP A 142 4.44 7.25 -13.15
N ILE A 143 3.78 6.68 -12.13
CA ILE A 143 3.80 5.23 -11.87
C ILE A 143 3.19 4.46 -13.04
N ASP A 144 2.04 4.91 -13.57
CA ASP A 144 1.44 4.32 -14.77
C ASP A 144 2.39 4.41 -15.98
N GLY A 145 3.17 5.48 -16.10
CA GLY A 145 4.20 5.66 -17.12
C GLY A 145 5.38 4.70 -16.98
N ILE A 146 5.89 4.50 -15.75
CA ILE A 146 6.94 3.51 -15.45
C ILE A 146 6.45 2.10 -15.82
N LEU A 147 5.26 1.72 -15.38
CA LEU A 147 4.67 0.41 -15.68
C LEU A 147 4.48 0.22 -17.19
N LEU A 148 4.07 1.26 -17.92
CA LEU A 148 3.91 1.23 -19.37
C LEU A 148 5.26 1.03 -20.10
N LYS A 149 6.33 1.70 -19.67
CA LYS A 149 7.70 1.52 -20.20
C LYS A 149 8.14 0.05 -20.16
N HIS A 150 7.75 -0.67 -19.10
CA HIS A 150 8.01 -2.10 -18.93
C HIS A 150 6.94 -3.02 -19.55
N LYS A 151 5.95 -2.47 -20.26
CA LYS A 151 4.81 -3.20 -20.88
C LYS A 151 3.99 -4.00 -19.86
N ILE A 152 3.83 -3.47 -18.65
CA ILE A 152 3.06 -4.08 -17.55
C ILE A 152 1.60 -3.62 -17.63
N LYS A 153 0.65 -4.56 -17.52
CA LYS A 153 -0.79 -4.30 -17.66
C LYS A 153 -1.63 -5.14 -16.70
N GLY A 154 -2.86 -4.69 -16.44
CA GLY A 154 -3.83 -5.42 -15.62
C GLY A 154 -3.29 -5.72 -14.22
N GLU A 155 -3.49 -6.95 -13.76
CA GLU A 155 -3.05 -7.45 -12.46
C GLU A 155 -1.53 -7.31 -12.24
N GLU A 156 -0.72 -7.42 -13.31
CA GLU A 156 0.73 -7.26 -13.22
C GLU A 156 1.16 -5.87 -12.69
N LYS A 157 0.32 -4.84 -12.87
CA LYS A 157 0.57 -3.50 -12.31
C LYS A 157 0.53 -3.50 -10.79
N VAL A 158 -0.47 -4.20 -10.23
CA VAL A 158 -0.66 -4.35 -8.79
C VAL A 158 0.52 -5.12 -8.20
N ILE A 159 0.89 -6.24 -8.83
CA ILE A 159 2.03 -7.07 -8.41
C ILE A 159 3.34 -6.26 -8.43
N ALA A 160 3.59 -5.45 -9.46
CA ALA A 160 4.80 -4.63 -9.52
C ALA A 160 4.88 -3.58 -8.39
N CYS A 161 3.74 -2.99 -8.01
CA CYS A 161 3.68 -2.06 -6.86
C CYS A 161 3.83 -2.80 -5.53
N ALA A 162 3.25 -4.00 -5.41
CA ALA A 162 3.41 -4.85 -4.23
C ALA A 162 4.87 -5.30 -4.04
N LEU A 163 5.59 -5.61 -5.12
CA LEU A 163 7.02 -5.89 -5.08
C LEU A 163 7.84 -4.69 -4.61
N ALA A 164 7.51 -3.48 -5.08
CA ALA A 164 8.15 -2.25 -4.59
C ALA A 164 7.88 -2.04 -3.09
N THR A 165 6.65 -2.29 -2.65
CA THR A 165 6.26 -2.23 -1.23
C THR A 165 7.04 -3.25 -0.40
N SER A 166 7.13 -4.50 -0.85
CA SER A 166 7.89 -5.57 -0.18
C SER A 166 9.39 -5.23 -0.02
N LYS A 167 10.01 -4.66 -1.06
CA LYS A 167 11.38 -4.13 -1.00
C LYS A 167 11.53 -2.99 -0.01
N MET A 168 10.52 -2.10 0.08
CA MET A 168 10.54 -1.01 1.05
C MET A 168 10.38 -1.50 2.49
N ILE A 169 9.47 -2.45 2.75
CA ILE A 169 9.33 -3.12 4.05
C ILE A 169 10.68 -3.71 4.46
N LYS A 170 11.34 -4.43 3.55
CA LYS A 170 12.65 -5.01 3.81
C LYS A 170 13.68 -3.95 4.22
N ALA A 171 13.82 -2.88 3.42
CA ALA A 171 14.80 -1.83 3.66
C ALA A 171 14.55 -1.10 4.99
N ALA A 172 13.29 -0.75 5.29
CA ALA A 172 12.90 -0.12 6.54
C ALA A 172 13.19 -1.02 7.75
N ALA A 173 12.90 -2.32 7.63
CA ALA A 173 13.17 -3.30 8.66
C ALA A 173 14.67 -3.51 8.91
N GLU A 174 15.49 -3.52 7.85
CA GLU A 174 16.95 -3.63 7.96
C GLU A 174 17.58 -2.41 8.66
N GLU A 175 16.97 -1.22 8.49
CA GLU A 175 17.43 0.02 9.12
C GLU A 175 17.07 0.11 10.61
N THR A 176 15.88 -0.34 10.98
CA THR A 176 15.29 -0.12 12.31
C THR A 176 15.29 -1.34 13.22
N GLY A 177 15.35 -2.54 12.64
CA GLY A 177 15.24 -3.82 13.35
C GLY A 177 13.82 -4.27 13.67
N ASP A 178 12.77 -3.67 13.10
CA ASP A 178 11.36 -4.04 13.36
C ASP A 178 10.58 -4.43 12.09
N PRO A 179 10.81 -5.64 11.53
CA PRO A 179 10.08 -6.09 10.34
C PRO A 179 8.58 -6.29 10.56
N TYR A 180 8.13 -6.57 11.79
CA TYR A 180 6.71 -6.75 12.09
C TYR A 180 5.96 -5.44 11.92
N LEU A 181 6.48 -4.34 12.49
CA LEU A 181 5.89 -3.01 12.41
C LEU A 181 5.64 -2.59 10.96
N PHE A 182 6.66 -2.67 10.09
CA PHE A 182 6.52 -2.22 8.70
C PHE A 182 5.61 -3.12 7.87
N LEU A 183 5.59 -4.42 8.14
CA LEU A 183 4.61 -5.30 7.49
C LEU A 183 3.18 -4.93 7.92
N LEU A 184 2.94 -4.76 9.21
CA LEU A 184 1.63 -4.39 9.74
C LEU A 184 1.13 -3.06 9.14
N LEU A 185 1.96 -2.01 9.19
CA LEU A 185 1.67 -0.72 8.58
C LEU A 185 1.33 -0.84 7.08
N ALA A 186 2.11 -1.62 6.33
CA ALA A 186 1.85 -1.82 4.92
C ALA A 186 0.53 -2.55 4.65
N LEU A 187 0.20 -3.56 5.45
CA LEU A 187 -1.04 -4.33 5.30
C LEU A 187 -2.28 -3.50 5.65
N GLU A 188 -2.23 -2.73 6.74
CA GLU A 188 -3.33 -1.82 7.13
C GLU A 188 -3.57 -0.74 6.08
N MET A 189 -2.49 -0.11 5.61
CA MET A 189 -2.56 0.90 4.56
C MET A 189 -3.09 0.32 3.24
N LEU A 190 -2.61 -0.87 2.85
CA LEU A 190 -3.11 -1.58 1.66
C LEU A 190 -4.60 -1.92 1.80
N ALA A 191 -5.01 -2.45 2.95
CA ALA A 191 -6.39 -2.84 3.22
C ALA A 191 -7.34 -1.65 3.15
N GLY A 192 -6.98 -0.54 3.77
CA GLY A 192 -7.75 0.72 3.71
C GLY A 192 -7.78 1.30 2.30
N VAL A 193 -6.62 1.62 1.71
CA VAL A 193 -6.58 2.33 0.42
C VAL A 193 -7.20 1.53 -0.72
N SER A 194 -7.07 0.20 -0.69
CA SER A 194 -7.74 -0.65 -1.69
C SER A 194 -9.27 -0.61 -1.62
N ARG A 195 -9.85 -0.15 -0.51
CA ARG A 195 -11.29 0.07 -0.35
C ARG A 195 -11.69 1.54 -0.43
N MET A 196 -10.75 2.47 -0.51
CA MET A 196 -11.09 3.88 -0.69
C MET A 196 -11.47 4.16 -2.14
N VAL A 197 -12.42 5.07 -2.36
CA VAL A 197 -12.65 5.62 -3.68
C VAL A 197 -11.38 6.36 -4.13
N PRO A 198 -10.80 6.03 -5.30
CA PRO A 198 -9.57 6.67 -5.77
C PRO A 198 -9.68 8.18 -5.79
N LEU A 199 -8.75 8.83 -5.10
CA LEU A 199 -8.75 10.29 -4.99
C LEU A 199 -8.54 10.96 -6.34
N LYS A 200 -9.17 12.12 -6.47
CA LYS A 200 -9.04 13.00 -7.65
C LYS A 200 -8.01 14.11 -7.45
N GLN A 201 -7.75 14.49 -6.20
CA GLN A 201 -6.77 15.49 -5.80
C GLN A 201 -6.24 15.13 -4.41
N GLU A 202 -5.10 15.72 -4.04
CA GLU A 202 -4.56 15.59 -2.69
C GLU A 202 -5.51 16.20 -1.65
N ILE A 203 -5.56 15.56 -0.48
CA ILE A 203 -6.21 16.09 0.71
C ILE A 203 -5.13 16.80 1.54
N PRO A 204 -5.32 18.07 1.92
CA PRO A 204 -4.39 18.76 2.82
C PRO A 204 -4.20 17.93 4.10
N ALA A 205 -2.97 17.77 4.57
CA ALA A 205 -2.72 17.12 5.86
C ALA A 205 -3.54 17.83 6.94
N LEU A 206 -4.33 17.08 7.70
CA LEU A 206 -5.22 17.59 8.74
C LEU A 206 -4.59 17.53 10.15
N TRP A 207 -3.29 17.25 10.24
CA TRP A 207 -2.55 17.08 11.50
C TRP A 207 -1.40 18.06 11.63
#